data_AF-A0A8S8Y4K6-F1
#
_entry.id   AF-A0A8S8Y4K6-F1
#
_cell.length_a   1.000
_cell.length_b   1.000
_cell.length_c   1.000
_cell.angle_alpha   90.00
_cell.angle_beta   90.00
_cell.angle_gamma   90.00
#
_symmetry.space_group_name_H-M   'P 1'
#
loop_
_entity.id
_entity.type
_entity.pdbx_description
1 polymer ?
#
loop_
_entity_poly.entity_id
_entity_poly.type
_entity_poly.pdbx_seq_one_letter_code
_entity_poly.pdbx_strand_id
1 'polypeptide(L)'
;MGKRGFLSVIVVAIFLNSIFAVSDYSELSDAKRVLFADSEPELLISAGSATGHVNGSEIEWTPQGIVVAGDTRNDLDFGGIQLQATSGYNQFLDADSYVAMIDEQGNWQWAVMPLATQGLTLINDMTTDLAGDIYIGGMVFGQVAFGSSSNSQVLQSQNFDGFVAKLDASGQWLWATSFSTATNNDSNQSSVTGIDFDPYSGNLIVVGTHQGPTDFGGISHTSSDNDVFMGSFNTNSGALNSVSTAGGIGDDRASGVVVDSYGNIWQTGTTSGTFSGNGKTHQAQPGRHNPCEVESGRSCSKCQRIC
;
A
#
# COMPACT_ATOMS: atom_id res chain seq x y z
N MET A 1 36.33 65.27 14.07
CA MET A 1 35.29 64.26 14.31
C MET A 1 35.90 62.88 14.11
N GLY A 2 35.82 61.99 15.12
CA GLY A 2 36.06 60.53 15.03
C GLY A 2 37.53 60.06 14.91
N LYS A 3 37.93 59.08 15.73
CA LYS A 3 39.32 58.61 15.96
C LYS A 3 39.42 57.09 15.67
N ARG A 4 40.58 56.66 15.16
CA ARG A 4 41.32 55.38 15.39
C ARG A 4 41.08 54.15 14.48
N GLY A 5 42.20 53.58 14.01
CA GLY A 5 42.34 52.20 13.52
C GLY A 5 43.71 51.95 12.86
N PHE A 6 44.74 51.64 13.66
CA PHE A 6 46.11 51.25 13.24
C PHE A 6 46.26 49.73 13.44
N LEU A 7 46.76 48.96 12.47
CA LEU A 7 47.53 47.70 12.63
C LEU A 7 47.96 47.19 11.22
N SER A 8 49.23 47.30 10.80
CA SER A 8 50.37 46.34 10.98
C SER A 8 50.24 45.11 10.06
N VAL A 9 50.79 45.10 8.83
CA VAL A 9 52.17 44.77 8.38
C VAL A 9 52.69 43.40 8.87
N ILE A 10 53.24 42.65 7.90
CA ILE A 10 54.24 41.55 7.98
C ILE A 10 53.68 40.14 7.74
N VAL A 11 53.56 39.83 6.44
CA VAL A 11 53.93 38.54 5.85
C VAL A 11 55.44 38.32 6.11
N VAL A 12 55.83 37.07 6.40
CA VAL A 12 57.18 36.51 6.69
C VAL A 12 57.32 36.02 8.14
N ALA A 13 57.77 34.75 8.27
CA ALA A 13 57.66 33.82 9.41
C ALA A 13 56.25 33.22 9.50
N ILE A 14 55.98 32.03 8.97
CA ILE A 14 56.43 30.75 9.52
C ILE A 14 56.59 29.73 8.37
N PHE A 15 57.80 29.60 7.85
CA PHE A 15 58.28 28.36 7.23
C PHE A 15 59.63 28.08 7.92
N LEU A 16 59.86 26.82 8.27
CA LEU A 16 61.01 26.28 9.02
C LEU A 16 60.87 26.29 10.55
N ASN A 17 60.10 25.32 11.04
CA ASN A 17 60.47 24.34 12.08
C ASN A 17 59.19 23.50 12.27
N SER A 18 59.13 22.22 11.99
CA SER A 18 59.76 21.21 12.83
C SER A 18 59.49 19.83 12.21
N ILE A 19 60.51 19.00 12.19
CA ILE A 19 60.41 17.55 12.08
C ILE A 19 59.64 17.05 13.31
N PHE A 20 58.54 16.32 13.12
CA PHE A 20 57.97 15.45 14.15
C PHE A 20 57.67 14.08 13.53
N ALA A 21 58.13 13.05 14.23
CA ALA A 21 58.02 11.66 13.84
C ALA A 21 56.55 11.25 13.69
N VAL A 22 56.25 10.46 12.65
CA VAL A 22 55.00 9.70 12.59
C VAL A 22 55.19 8.50 13.52
N SER A 23 54.86 8.69 14.79
CA SER A 23 54.61 7.61 15.73
C SER A 23 53.44 8.03 16.59
N ASP A 24 52.26 7.55 16.22
CA ASP A 24 51.45 6.72 17.09
C ASP A 24 50.24 6.29 16.26
N TYR A 25 50.16 4.98 16.01
CA TYR A 25 48.89 4.38 15.63
C TYR A 25 47.94 4.68 16.77
N SER A 26 46.95 5.54 16.55
CA SER A 26 45.75 5.50 17.38
C SER A 26 45.08 4.16 17.04
N GLU A 27 45.45 3.11 17.79
CA GLU A 27 44.55 1.98 18.00
C GLU A 27 43.20 2.62 18.32
N LEU A 28 42.21 2.39 17.47
CA LEU A 28 40.82 2.70 17.80
C LEU A 28 40.59 1.95 19.11
N SER A 29 40.54 2.67 20.23
CA SER A 29 40.10 2.09 21.49
C SER A 29 38.80 1.37 21.17
N ASP A 30 38.70 0.08 21.52
CA ASP A 30 37.49 -0.71 21.33
C ASP A 30 36.32 0.22 21.58
N ALA A 31 35.61 0.56 20.50
CA ALA A 31 34.39 1.33 20.63
C ALA A 31 33.56 0.47 21.54
N LYS A 32 33.44 0.89 22.80
CA LYS A 32 32.67 0.17 23.79
C LYS A 32 31.31 0.07 23.14
N ARG A 33 31.00 -1.11 22.61
CA ARG A 33 29.67 -1.43 22.11
C ARG A 33 28.84 -1.33 23.36
N VAL A 34 28.32 -0.14 23.60
CA VAL A 34 27.12 0.02 24.39
C VAL A 34 26.08 -0.62 23.49
N LEU A 35 25.97 -1.95 23.62
CA LEU A 35 24.77 -2.65 23.30
C LEU A 35 23.76 -2.04 24.27
N PHE A 36 23.12 -0.98 23.81
CA PHE A 36 21.75 -0.68 24.18
C PHE A 36 20.96 -1.91 23.73
N ALA A 37 21.02 -2.96 24.54
CA ALA A 37 19.95 -3.92 24.64
C ALA A 37 18.84 -3.17 25.36
N ASP A 38 18.27 -2.19 24.65
CA ASP A 38 17.06 -1.54 25.07
C ASP A 38 16.04 -2.56 24.61
N SER A 39 15.60 -3.39 25.54
CA SER A 39 14.44 -4.24 25.36
C SER A 39 13.27 -3.30 25.04
N GLU A 40 13.11 -2.97 23.76
CA GLU A 40 11.81 -2.63 23.20
C GLU A 40 10.83 -3.65 23.81
N PRO A 41 9.72 -3.23 24.44
CA PRO A 41 8.74 -4.19 24.88
C PRO A 41 8.32 -5.01 23.65
N GLU A 42 8.66 -6.30 23.63
CA GLU A 42 8.13 -7.23 22.64
C GLU A 42 6.64 -7.37 22.91
N LEU A 43 5.86 -6.49 22.29
CA LEU A 43 4.42 -6.47 22.39
C LEU A 43 3.84 -7.51 21.43
N LEU A 44 3.86 -8.76 21.87
CA LEU A 44 3.24 -9.89 21.17
C LEU A 44 1.76 -9.95 21.53
N ILE A 45 0.91 -9.43 20.64
CA ILE A 45 -0.54 -9.45 20.81
C ILE A 45 -1.14 -10.32 19.73
N SER A 46 -2.00 -11.23 20.16
CA SER A 46 -2.84 -12.02 19.28
C SER A 46 -4.16 -11.28 19.08
N ALA A 47 -4.51 -11.01 17.83
CA ALA A 47 -5.87 -10.73 17.40
C ALA A 47 -6.52 -12.03 16.91
N GLY A 48 -7.84 -12.14 17.07
CA GLY A 48 -8.62 -13.23 16.46
C GLY A 48 -9.16 -14.24 17.47
N SER A 49 -10.26 -14.89 17.10
CA SER A 49 -10.88 -15.89 17.97
C SER A 49 -10.01 -17.14 18.09
N ALA A 50 -10.18 -17.88 19.20
CA ALA A 50 -9.50 -19.15 19.43
C ALA A 50 -9.89 -20.26 18.43
N THR A 51 -10.84 -19.99 17.54
CA THR A 51 -11.38 -20.94 16.57
C THR A 51 -11.57 -20.25 15.22
N GLY A 52 -10.70 -20.54 14.27
CA GLY A 52 -10.92 -20.10 12.89
C GLY A 52 -9.67 -19.69 12.16
N HIS A 53 -9.85 -19.43 10.86
CA HIS A 53 -8.85 -18.79 10.02
C HIS A 53 -9.03 -17.28 10.11
N VAL A 54 -7.97 -16.57 10.50
CA VAL A 54 -7.89 -15.11 10.57
C VAL A 54 -6.64 -14.72 9.79
N ASN A 55 -6.82 -14.01 8.69
CA ASN A 55 -5.70 -13.46 7.93
C ASN A 55 -5.55 -12.00 8.33
N GLY A 56 -4.48 -11.67 9.03
CA GLY A 56 -3.99 -10.29 9.05
C GLY A 56 -3.17 -10.07 7.79
N SER A 57 -3.63 -9.19 6.91
CA SER A 57 -2.93 -8.85 5.67
C SER A 57 -2.21 -7.51 5.79
N GLU A 58 -2.81 -6.55 6.51
CA GLU A 58 -2.31 -5.18 6.59
C GLU A 58 -2.03 -4.72 8.01
N ILE A 59 -1.04 -3.85 8.15
CA ILE A 59 -0.71 -3.13 9.38
C ILE A 59 -0.20 -1.74 9.03
N GLU A 60 -0.79 -0.72 9.64
CA GLU A 60 -0.43 0.68 9.40
C GLU A 60 -0.38 1.48 10.70
N TRP A 61 0.41 2.55 10.71
CA TRP A 61 0.52 3.44 11.86
C TRP A 61 -0.39 4.67 11.68
N THR A 62 -1.05 5.08 12.76
CA THR A 62 -1.81 6.33 12.86
C THR A 62 -1.38 7.13 14.09
N PRO A 63 -1.67 8.44 14.17
CA PRO A 63 -1.45 9.22 15.39
C PRO A 63 -2.17 8.69 16.65
N GLN A 64 -3.17 7.83 16.49
CA GLN A 64 -4.00 7.27 17.56
C GLN A 64 -3.56 5.86 17.99
N GLY A 65 -2.75 5.18 17.18
CA GLY A 65 -2.34 3.80 17.40
C GLY A 65 -2.01 3.05 16.11
N ILE A 66 -1.93 1.73 16.21
CA ILE A 66 -1.67 0.84 15.08
C ILE A 66 -3.00 0.29 14.59
N VAL A 67 -3.21 0.35 13.28
CA VAL A 67 -4.38 -0.25 12.63
C VAL A 67 -3.95 -1.56 11.98
N VAL A 68 -4.76 -2.59 12.13
CA VAL A 68 -4.60 -3.86 11.42
C VAL A 68 -5.86 -4.18 10.64
N ALA A 69 -5.69 -4.84 9.51
CA ALA A 69 -6.81 -5.28 8.68
C ALA A 69 -6.54 -6.64 8.03
N GLY A 70 -7.62 -7.23 7.54
CA GLY A 70 -7.58 -8.42 6.73
C GLY A 70 -8.93 -9.11 6.69
N ASP A 71 -8.93 -10.42 6.49
CA ASP A 71 -10.14 -11.19 6.23
C ASP A 71 -10.32 -12.35 7.21
N THR A 72 -11.57 -12.72 7.45
CA THR A 72 -11.96 -13.83 8.32
C THR A 72 -13.12 -14.61 7.74
N ARG A 73 -13.25 -15.87 8.16
CA ARG A 73 -14.46 -16.67 7.97
C ARG A 73 -15.24 -16.94 9.25
N ASN A 74 -14.71 -16.54 10.41
CA ASN A 74 -15.30 -16.76 11.73
C ASN A 74 -15.37 -15.46 12.52
N ASP A 75 -16.19 -15.47 13.56
CA ASP A 75 -16.25 -14.39 14.55
C ASP A 75 -14.85 -14.13 15.13
N LEU A 76 -14.55 -12.86 15.42
CA LEU A 76 -13.26 -12.41 15.94
C LEU A 76 -13.44 -11.81 17.34
N ASP A 77 -12.41 -11.99 18.17
CA ASP A 77 -12.30 -11.36 19.49
C ASP A 77 -11.00 -10.54 19.54
N PHE A 78 -11.15 -9.23 19.74
CA PHE A 78 -10.06 -8.28 19.95
C PHE A 78 -10.10 -7.80 21.41
N GLY A 79 -9.55 -8.60 22.32
CA GLY A 79 -9.46 -8.24 23.74
C GLY A 79 -10.81 -7.95 24.41
N GLY A 80 -11.87 -8.65 24.01
CA GLY A 80 -13.25 -8.46 24.43
C GLY A 80 -14.15 -7.76 23.41
N ILE A 81 -13.57 -7.15 22.37
CA ILE A 81 -14.32 -6.53 21.27
C ILE A 81 -14.67 -7.63 20.25
N GLN A 82 -15.94 -7.99 20.19
CA GLN A 82 -16.44 -9.08 19.36
C GLN A 82 -16.91 -8.59 18.00
N LEU A 83 -16.45 -9.23 16.93
CA LEU A 83 -16.93 -9.06 15.56
C LEU A 83 -17.57 -10.35 15.08
N GLN A 84 -18.73 -10.25 14.42
CA GLN A 84 -19.48 -11.41 13.94
C GLN A 84 -19.36 -11.54 12.43
N ALA A 85 -18.78 -12.63 11.95
CA ALA A 85 -18.68 -12.89 10.51
C ALA A 85 -20.07 -13.10 9.91
N THR A 86 -20.40 -12.34 8.86
CA THR A 86 -21.76 -12.28 8.32
C THR A 86 -21.92 -12.88 6.94
N SER A 87 -20.82 -13.01 6.18
CA SER A 87 -20.86 -13.47 4.81
C SER A 87 -21.33 -14.90 4.66
N GLY A 88 -22.31 -15.12 3.77
CA GLY A 88 -22.72 -16.46 3.35
C GLY A 88 -21.63 -17.21 2.55
N TYR A 89 -20.54 -16.53 2.16
CA TYR A 89 -19.43 -17.11 1.41
C TYR A 89 -18.32 -17.66 2.31
N ASN A 90 -18.41 -17.50 3.64
CA ASN A 90 -17.43 -18.01 4.61
C ASN A 90 -17.24 -19.54 4.60
N GLN A 91 -18.13 -20.27 3.96
CA GLN A 91 -17.97 -21.71 3.71
C GLN A 91 -16.94 -22.04 2.61
N PHE A 92 -16.51 -21.05 1.81
CA PHE A 92 -15.60 -21.24 0.67
C PHE A 92 -14.27 -20.51 0.81
N LEU A 93 -14.27 -19.31 1.40
CA LEU A 93 -13.10 -18.44 1.59
C LEU A 93 -13.28 -17.57 2.84
N ASP A 94 -12.25 -16.82 3.22
CA ASP A 94 -12.34 -15.79 4.26
C ASP A 94 -13.02 -14.56 3.67
N ALA A 95 -14.35 -14.43 3.82
CA ALA A 95 -15.17 -13.57 2.99
C ALA A 95 -15.67 -12.29 3.69
N ASP A 96 -15.39 -12.14 4.98
CA ASP A 96 -15.63 -10.90 5.71
C ASP A 96 -14.30 -10.20 6.01
N SER A 97 -14.20 -8.93 5.63
CA SER A 97 -13.06 -8.10 6.01
C SER A 97 -13.25 -7.47 7.39
N TYR A 98 -12.15 -7.16 8.08
CA TYR A 98 -12.15 -6.44 9.34
C TYR A 98 -11.07 -5.37 9.36
N VAL A 99 -11.29 -4.34 10.18
CA VAL A 99 -10.31 -3.31 10.53
C VAL A 99 -10.35 -3.12 12.05
N ALA A 100 -9.20 -3.10 12.69
CA ALA A 100 -9.09 -2.92 14.15
C ALA A 100 -7.94 -2.00 14.51
N MET A 101 -8.11 -1.22 15.60
CA MET A 101 -7.12 -0.31 16.13
C MET A 101 -6.64 -0.79 17.50
N ILE A 102 -5.34 -0.71 17.71
CA ILE A 102 -4.68 -1.01 18.97
C ILE A 102 -3.80 0.16 19.41
N ASP A 103 -3.81 0.47 20.70
CA ASP A 103 -2.91 1.49 21.23
C ASP A 103 -1.47 0.96 21.35
N GLU A 104 -0.51 1.86 21.58
CA GLU A 104 0.91 1.51 21.77
C GLU A 104 1.18 0.67 23.03
N GLN A 105 0.19 0.56 23.93
CA GLN A 105 0.27 -0.27 25.14
C GLN A 105 -0.31 -1.67 24.90
N GLY A 106 -0.89 -1.92 23.73
CA GLY A 106 -1.44 -3.21 23.37
C GLY A 106 -2.90 -3.44 23.73
N ASN A 107 -3.64 -2.38 24.03
CA ASN A 107 -5.06 -2.49 24.28
C ASN A 107 -5.83 -2.21 22.99
N TRP A 108 -6.67 -3.16 22.60
CA TRP A 108 -7.60 -2.99 21.49
C TRP A 108 -8.58 -1.85 21.81
N GLN A 109 -8.61 -0.84 20.95
CA GLN A 109 -9.45 0.35 21.12
C GLN A 109 -10.81 0.14 20.48
N TRP A 110 -10.81 -0.35 19.24
CA TRP A 110 -12.01 -0.64 18.47
C TRP A 110 -11.71 -1.70 17.41
N ALA A 111 -12.75 -2.39 16.96
CA ALA A 111 -12.72 -3.26 15.80
C ALA A 111 -14.06 -3.14 15.08
N VAL A 112 -14.03 -3.15 13.75
CA VAL A 112 -15.23 -3.03 12.90
C VAL A 112 -15.12 -3.93 11.68
N MET A 113 -16.27 -4.28 11.12
CA MET A 113 -16.38 -5.00 9.86
C MET A 113 -17.60 -4.52 9.07
N PRO A 114 -17.58 -4.61 7.72
CA PRO A 114 -18.78 -4.45 6.92
C PRO A 114 -19.81 -5.57 7.18
N LEU A 115 -21.09 -5.29 6.94
CA LEU A 115 -22.15 -6.28 6.93
C LEU A 115 -22.28 -6.87 5.52
N ALA A 116 -21.78 -8.09 5.34
CA ALA A 116 -21.70 -8.79 4.06
C ALA A 116 -22.69 -9.97 3.97
N THR A 117 -23.84 -9.93 4.65
CA THR A 117 -24.83 -11.04 4.68
C THR A 117 -25.28 -11.56 3.31
N GLN A 118 -25.20 -10.72 2.28
CA GLN A 118 -25.55 -11.04 0.88
C GLN A 118 -24.37 -10.78 -0.08
N GLY A 119 -23.15 -10.79 0.43
CA GLY A 119 -21.95 -10.45 -0.32
C GLY A 119 -20.67 -10.92 0.36
N LEU A 120 -19.54 -10.39 -0.08
CA LEU A 120 -18.24 -10.58 0.52
C LEU A 120 -17.37 -9.36 0.24
N THR A 121 -16.31 -9.22 1.04
CA THR A 121 -15.23 -8.27 0.84
C THR A 121 -13.91 -8.97 1.07
N LEU A 122 -12.90 -8.63 0.28
CA LEU A 122 -11.52 -9.06 0.47
C LEU A 122 -10.64 -7.82 0.47
N ILE A 123 -9.84 -7.62 1.52
CA ILE A 123 -8.88 -6.52 1.57
C ILE A 123 -7.58 -6.97 0.90
N ASN A 124 -7.07 -6.11 0.01
CA ASN A 124 -5.77 -6.32 -0.63
C ASN A 124 -4.73 -5.27 -0.21
N ASP A 125 -5.18 -4.10 0.28
CA ASP A 125 -4.28 -3.04 0.73
C ASP A 125 -4.98 -2.06 1.69
N MET A 126 -4.20 -1.39 2.53
CA MET A 126 -4.61 -0.40 3.51
C MET A 126 -3.60 0.75 3.57
N THR A 127 -4.08 1.99 3.68
CA THR A 127 -3.24 3.15 3.96
C THR A 127 -3.96 4.09 4.93
N THR A 128 -3.22 5.05 5.50
CA THR A 128 -3.77 6.03 6.44
C THR A 128 -3.33 7.43 6.05
N ASP A 129 -4.14 8.43 6.41
CA ASP A 129 -3.73 9.83 6.26
C ASP A 129 -3.15 10.43 7.55
N LEU A 130 -2.68 11.67 7.44
CA LEU A 130 -2.06 12.40 8.54
C LEU A 130 -3.02 12.72 9.70
N ALA A 131 -4.34 12.60 9.49
CA ALA A 131 -5.35 12.76 10.55
C ALA A 131 -5.64 11.42 11.28
N GLY A 132 -5.14 10.31 10.73
CA GLY A 132 -5.44 8.96 11.19
C GLY A 132 -6.71 8.38 10.62
N ASP A 133 -7.27 8.97 9.55
CA ASP A 133 -8.32 8.30 8.81
C ASP A 133 -7.72 7.12 8.04
N ILE A 134 -8.48 6.04 7.95
CA ILE A 134 -8.06 4.76 7.37
C ILE A 134 -8.74 4.57 6.04
N TYR A 135 -7.99 4.15 5.04
CA TYR A 135 -8.48 3.78 3.72
C TYR A 135 -8.17 2.31 3.49
N ILE A 136 -9.15 1.55 3.04
CA ILE A 136 -8.97 0.15 2.65
C ILE A 136 -9.38 -0.02 1.19
N GLY A 137 -8.69 -0.92 0.50
CA GLY A 137 -8.93 -1.26 -0.88
C GLY A 137 -8.93 -2.77 -1.10
N GLY A 138 -9.76 -3.23 -2.02
CA GLY A 138 -9.72 -4.63 -2.44
C GLY A 138 -10.84 -4.99 -3.40
N MET A 139 -11.50 -6.11 -3.16
CA MET A 139 -12.60 -6.62 -3.99
C MET A 139 -13.90 -6.76 -3.19
N VAL A 140 -15.01 -6.44 -3.84
CA VAL A 140 -16.37 -6.61 -3.32
C VAL A 140 -17.21 -7.43 -4.29
N PHE A 141 -18.07 -8.29 -3.76
CA PHE A 141 -19.08 -9.01 -4.53
C PHE A 141 -20.41 -9.04 -3.76
N GLY A 142 -21.53 -8.92 -4.46
CA GLY A 142 -22.86 -8.92 -3.87
C GLY A 142 -23.20 -7.62 -3.15
N GLN A 143 -24.09 -7.71 -2.15
CA GLN A 143 -24.51 -6.58 -1.33
C GLN A 143 -23.71 -6.52 -0.03
N VAL A 144 -22.99 -5.42 0.18
CA VAL A 144 -22.21 -5.16 1.40
C VAL A 144 -22.52 -3.77 1.94
N ALA A 145 -22.82 -3.67 3.24
CA ALA A 145 -23.05 -2.41 3.92
C ALA A 145 -21.88 -2.05 4.85
N PHE A 146 -21.32 -0.86 4.66
CA PHE A 146 -20.27 -0.29 5.49
C PHE A 146 -20.92 0.51 6.63
N GLY A 147 -21.02 -0.13 7.79
CA GLY A 147 -21.70 0.37 9.00
C GLY A 147 -23.03 -0.33 9.29
N SER A 148 -23.60 -0.09 10.48
CA SER A 148 -24.82 -0.75 10.98
C SER A 148 -26.07 0.14 11.06
N SER A 149 -26.00 1.38 10.55
CA SER A 149 -27.11 2.34 10.61
C SER A 149 -27.94 2.35 9.33
N SER A 150 -29.12 3.00 9.35
CA SER A 150 -29.91 3.22 8.13
C SER A 150 -29.21 4.10 7.09
N ASN A 151 -28.15 4.83 7.48
CA ASN A 151 -27.35 5.70 6.62
C ASN A 151 -26.04 5.03 6.16
N SER A 152 -25.88 3.72 6.44
CA SER A 152 -24.72 2.98 5.99
C SER A 152 -24.56 3.03 4.48
N GLN A 153 -23.32 3.12 4.04
CA GLN A 153 -22.99 3.10 2.63
C GLN A 153 -23.10 1.66 2.13
N VAL A 154 -23.90 1.44 1.09
CA VAL A 154 -24.15 0.10 0.57
C VAL A 154 -23.55 -0.02 -0.81
N LEU A 155 -22.55 -0.89 -0.95
CA LEU A 155 -22.02 -1.28 -2.24
C LEU A 155 -22.86 -2.43 -2.81
N GLN A 156 -23.04 -2.41 -4.12
CA GLN A 156 -23.71 -3.46 -4.88
C GLN A 156 -22.81 -3.85 -6.04
N SER A 157 -22.41 -5.11 -6.07
CA SER A 157 -21.66 -5.64 -7.20
C SER A 157 -22.26 -6.96 -7.69
N GLN A 158 -22.28 -7.11 -9.01
CA GLN A 158 -22.69 -8.35 -9.68
C GLN A 158 -21.48 -9.19 -10.17
N ASN A 159 -20.27 -8.62 -10.12
CA ASN A 159 -18.98 -9.26 -10.42
C ASN A 159 -18.03 -9.07 -9.22
N PHE A 160 -16.80 -9.60 -9.30
CA PHE A 160 -15.77 -9.08 -8.40
C PHE A 160 -15.39 -7.69 -8.90
N ASP A 161 -15.76 -6.66 -8.13
CA ASP A 161 -15.45 -5.28 -8.44
C ASP A 161 -14.44 -4.74 -7.44
N GLY A 162 -13.53 -3.89 -7.92
CA GLY A 162 -12.64 -3.15 -7.05
C GLY A 162 -13.45 -2.22 -6.16
N PHE A 163 -13.05 -2.08 -4.89
CA PHE A 163 -13.65 -1.06 -4.03
C PHE A 163 -12.59 -0.34 -3.20
N VAL A 164 -12.96 0.84 -2.75
CA VAL A 164 -12.24 1.62 -1.76
C VAL A 164 -13.24 2.11 -0.72
N ALA A 165 -12.86 2.05 0.55
CA ALA A 165 -13.67 2.57 1.64
C ALA A 165 -12.82 3.35 2.64
N LYS A 166 -13.46 4.28 3.34
CA LYS A 166 -12.83 5.12 4.36
C LYS A 166 -13.49 4.94 5.72
N LEU A 167 -12.66 4.86 6.75
CA LEU A 167 -13.03 5.02 8.14
C LEU A 167 -12.37 6.26 8.72
N ASP A 168 -13.02 6.89 9.70
CA ASP A 168 -12.33 7.83 10.57
C ASP A 168 -11.46 7.12 11.61
N ALA A 169 -10.62 7.88 12.32
CA ALA A 169 -9.75 7.38 13.38
C ALA A 169 -10.50 6.69 14.56
N SER A 170 -11.82 6.86 14.65
CA SER A 170 -12.68 6.20 15.65
C SER A 170 -13.37 4.94 15.13
N GLY A 171 -13.00 4.49 13.93
CA GLY A 171 -13.54 3.29 13.31
C GLY A 171 -14.94 3.48 12.72
N GLN A 172 -15.39 4.72 12.48
CA GLN A 172 -16.67 4.95 11.81
C GLN A 172 -16.50 4.99 10.29
N TRP A 173 -17.30 4.19 9.58
CA TRP A 173 -17.36 4.23 8.12
C TRP A 173 -17.89 5.58 7.63
N LEU A 174 -17.11 6.26 6.79
CA LEU A 174 -17.48 7.57 6.23
C LEU A 174 -18.04 7.44 4.81
N TRP A 175 -17.33 6.71 3.94
CA TRP A 175 -17.73 6.46 2.57
C TRP A 175 -17.19 5.11 2.07
N ALA A 176 -17.84 4.58 1.04
CA ALA A 176 -17.37 3.42 0.28
C ALA A 176 -17.72 3.62 -1.20
N THR A 177 -16.85 3.20 -2.11
CA THR A 177 -17.03 3.33 -3.56
C THR A 177 -16.52 2.09 -4.26
N SER A 178 -17.33 1.50 -5.14
CA SER A 178 -16.98 0.36 -5.99
C SER A 178 -16.77 0.79 -7.44
N PHE A 179 -15.97 0.02 -8.18
CA PHE A 179 -15.71 0.22 -9.60
C PHE A 179 -16.58 -0.76 -10.40
N SER A 180 -17.73 -0.29 -10.88
CA SER A 180 -18.75 -1.14 -11.46
C SER A 180 -18.30 -1.74 -12.79
N THR A 181 -18.01 -3.03 -12.81
CA THR A 181 -17.63 -3.76 -14.03
C THR A 181 -18.84 -4.44 -14.65
N ALA A 182 -19.06 -4.24 -15.95
CA ALA A 182 -20.24 -4.74 -16.64
C ALA A 182 -20.31 -6.28 -16.66
N THR A 183 -21.48 -6.83 -16.35
CA THR A 183 -21.79 -8.25 -16.39
C THR A 183 -22.07 -8.72 -17.83
N ASN A 184 -21.32 -9.71 -18.33
CA ASN A 184 -21.52 -10.23 -19.69
C ASN A 184 -21.25 -11.75 -19.86
N ASN A 185 -21.33 -12.56 -18.80
CA ASN A 185 -21.02 -14.00 -18.78
C ASN A 185 -19.53 -14.36 -19.03
N ASP A 186 -18.63 -13.38 -19.10
CA ASP A 186 -17.17 -13.57 -19.23
C ASP A 186 -16.43 -13.30 -17.90
N SER A 187 -15.09 -13.33 -17.92
CA SER A 187 -14.19 -13.09 -16.78
C SER A 187 -14.06 -11.61 -16.37
N ASN A 188 -15.06 -10.77 -16.69
CA ASN A 188 -15.03 -9.35 -16.35
C ASN A 188 -14.95 -9.15 -14.84
N GLN A 189 -13.94 -8.41 -14.40
CA GLN A 189 -13.70 -8.11 -13.00
C GLN A 189 -12.84 -6.86 -12.86
N SER A 190 -12.87 -6.25 -11.69
CA SER A 190 -11.85 -5.29 -11.28
C SER A 190 -11.42 -5.58 -9.84
N SER A 191 -10.23 -5.12 -9.50
CA SER A 191 -9.65 -5.33 -8.18
C SER A 191 -8.71 -4.18 -7.86
N VAL A 192 -8.81 -3.64 -6.65
CA VAL A 192 -7.79 -2.75 -6.10
C VAL A 192 -6.67 -3.61 -5.54
N THR A 193 -5.43 -3.32 -5.93
CA THR A 193 -4.25 -4.05 -5.44
C THR A 193 -3.29 -3.16 -4.67
N GLY A 194 -3.45 -1.85 -4.78
CA GLY A 194 -2.63 -0.88 -4.06
C GLY A 194 -3.36 0.42 -3.81
N ILE A 195 -3.16 1.02 -2.64
CA ILE A 195 -3.64 2.35 -2.27
C ILE A 195 -2.57 3.10 -1.50
N ASP A 196 -2.44 4.40 -1.75
CA ASP A 196 -1.58 5.25 -0.93
C ASP A 196 -2.11 6.68 -0.85
N PHE A 197 -1.91 7.31 0.30
CA PHE A 197 -2.29 8.69 0.53
C PHE A 197 -1.22 9.63 -0.03
N ASP A 198 -1.62 10.57 -0.88
CA ASP A 198 -0.72 11.62 -1.36
C ASP A 198 -0.74 12.82 -0.40
N PRO A 199 0.28 13.01 0.47
CA PRO A 199 0.30 14.14 1.39
C PRO A 199 0.47 15.49 0.70
N TYR A 200 0.91 15.52 -0.56
CA TYR A 200 1.08 16.77 -1.32
C TYR A 200 -0.26 17.29 -1.84
N SER A 201 -1.10 16.41 -2.41
CA SER A 201 -2.41 16.81 -2.95
C SER A 201 -3.58 16.58 -2.00
N GLY A 202 -3.42 15.74 -0.98
CA GLY A 202 -4.49 15.29 -0.08
C GLY A 202 -5.46 14.29 -0.73
N ASN A 203 -5.11 13.74 -1.88
CA ASN A 203 -5.90 12.73 -2.57
C ASN A 203 -5.44 11.32 -2.21
N LEU A 204 -6.31 10.35 -2.44
CA LEU A 204 -5.96 8.94 -2.39
C LEU A 204 -5.57 8.49 -3.80
N ILE A 205 -4.40 7.86 -3.93
CA ILE A 205 -3.98 7.20 -5.16
C ILE A 205 -4.35 5.73 -5.05
N VAL A 206 -5.08 5.23 -6.02
CA VAL A 206 -5.62 3.87 -6.04
C VAL A 206 -5.18 3.21 -7.33
N VAL A 207 -4.53 2.06 -7.22
CA VAL A 207 -4.11 1.25 -8.37
C VAL A 207 -4.75 -0.12 -8.31
N GLY A 208 -4.86 -0.74 -9.47
CA GLY A 208 -5.40 -2.07 -9.55
C GLY A 208 -5.43 -2.60 -10.96
N THR A 209 -6.18 -3.67 -11.14
CA THR A 209 -6.35 -4.35 -12.42
C THR A 209 -7.83 -4.39 -12.78
N HIS A 210 -8.16 -4.24 -14.05
CA HIS A 210 -9.52 -4.39 -14.55
C HIS A 210 -9.56 -5.14 -15.88
N GLN A 211 -10.63 -5.89 -16.09
CA GLN A 211 -10.96 -6.58 -17.34
C GLN A 211 -12.43 -6.33 -17.65
N GLY A 212 -12.71 -5.94 -18.90
CA GLY A 212 -14.03 -5.57 -19.38
C GLY A 212 -14.33 -4.07 -19.24
N PRO A 213 -15.56 -3.66 -19.57
CA PRO A 213 -16.03 -2.30 -19.34
C PRO A 213 -16.18 -2.05 -17.84
N THR A 214 -15.37 -1.15 -17.28
CA THR A 214 -15.37 -0.78 -15.86
C THR A 214 -15.64 0.71 -15.72
N ASP A 215 -16.61 1.07 -14.90
CA ASP A 215 -16.89 2.43 -14.48
C ASP A 215 -16.21 2.74 -13.14
N PHE A 216 -15.27 3.69 -13.14
CA PHE A 216 -14.50 4.09 -11.97
C PHE A 216 -15.14 5.26 -11.18
N GLY A 217 -16.40 5.59 -11.45
CA GLY A 217 -17.11 6.69 -10.78
C GLY A 217 -17.57 7.79 -11.75
N GLY A 218 -18.17 7.40 -12.86
CA GLY A 218 -18.62 8.25 -13.96
C GLY A 218 -17.64 8.34 -15.14
N ILE A 219 -16.47 7.70 -15.03
CA ILE A 219 -15.48 7.60 -16.11
C ILE A 219 -15.24 6.13 -16.39
N SER A 220 -15.65 5.68 -17.58
CA SER A 220 -15.55 4.28 -17.98
C SER A 220 -14.36 4.03 -18.90
N HIS A 221 -13.66 2.93 -18.64
CA HIS A 221 -12.62 2.38 -19.52
C HIS A 221 -12.95 0.91 -19.82
N THR A 222 -12.48 0.43 -20.96
CA THR A 222 -12.72 -0.96 -21.38
C THR A 222 -11.40 -1.59 -21.80
N SER A 223 -11.11 -2.76 -21.22
CA SER A 223 -9.98 -3.60 -21.58
C SER A 223 -10.44 -5.01 -21.88
N SER A 224 -9.83 -5.67 -22.86
CA SER A 224 -10.17 -7.05 -23.23
C SER A 224 -9.45 -8.08 -22.37
N ASP A 225 -8.19 -7.77 -22.03
CA ASP A 225 -7.36 -8.53 -21.09
C ASP A 225 -7.35 -7.80 -19.74
N ASN A 226 -6.67 -8.39 -18.75
CA ASN A 226 -6.38 -7.66 -17.51
C ASN A 226 -5.44 -6.50 -17.82
N ASP A 227 -5.86 -5.26 -17.60
CA ASP A 227 -5.02 -4.07 -17.73
C ASP A 227 -4.94 -3.34 -16.39
N VAL A 228 -3.87 -2.57 -16.21
CA VAL A 228 -3.69 -1.79 -14.98
C VAL A 228 -4.47 -0.48 -15.06
N PHE A 229 -4.98 -0.03 -13.92
CA PHE A 229 -5.50 1.32 -13.74
C PHE A 229 -4.79 2.05 -12.61
N MET A 230 -4.82 3.38 -12.70
CA MET A 230 -4.46 4.30 -11.64
C MET A 230 -5.51 5.40 -11.56
N GLY A 231 -6.16 5.52 -10.41
CA GLY A 231 -7.13 6.55 -10.09
C GLY A 231 -6.65 7.46 -8.96
N SER A 232 -7.02 8.74 -9.03
CA SER A 232 -6.92 9.69 -7.93
C SER A 232 -8.31 9.99 -7.40
N PHE A 233 -8.51 9.88 -6.09
CA PHE A 233 -9.79 10.02 -5.43
C PHE A 233 -9.76 11.11 -4.36
N ASN A 234 -10.87 11.82 -4.22
CA ASN A 234 -11.07 12.78 -3.16
C ASN A 234 -11.27 12.06 -1.82
N THR A 235 -10.38 12.30 -0.87
CA THR A 235 -10.38 11.65 0.45
C THR A 235 -11.60 12.00 1.32
N ASN A 236 -12.28 13.11 1.06
CA ASN A 236 -13.46 13.50 1.84
C ASN A 236 -14.74 12.85 1.33
N SER A 237 -14.89 12.69 0.01
CA SER A 237 -16.14 12.22 -0.60
C SER A 237 -16.08 10.84 -1.22
N GLY A 238 -14.88 10.26 -1.40
CA GLY A 238 -14.68 9.04 -2.18
C GLY A 238 -14.87 9.23 -3.69
N ALA A 239 -15.08 10.47 -4.16
CA ALA A 239 -15.31 10.75 -5.58
C ALA A 239 -14.02 10.65 -6.40
N LEU A 240 -14.13 10.09 -7.61
CA LEU A 240 -13.02 10.03 -8.56
C LEU A 240 -12.67 11.44 -9.08
N ASN A 241 -11.41 11.84 -8.96
CA ASN A 241 -10.86 13.03 -9.59
C ASN A 241 -10.42 12.76 -11.03
N SER A 242 -9.68 11.65 -11.22
CA SER A 242 -9.14 11.25 -12.52
C SER A 242 -8.77 9.78 -12.51
N VAL A 243 -8.94 9.09 -13.63
CA VAL A 243 -8.45 7.71 -13.83
C VAL A 243 -7.68 7.62 -15.15
N SER A 244 -6.67 6.76 -15.16
CA SER A 244 -5.95 6.35 -16.36
C SER A 244 -5.78 4.84 -16.36
N THR A 245 -5.80 4.25 -17.54
CA THR A 245 -5.55 2.82 -17.75
C THR A 245 -4.36 2.64 -18.68
N ALA A 246 -3.61 1.56 -18.48
CA ALA A 246 -2.45 1.22 -19.27
C ALA A 246 -2.34 -0.30 -19.42
N GLY A 247 -1.86 -0.73 -20.58
CA GLY A 247 -1.70 -2.15 -20.89
C GLY A 247 -1.59 -2.41 -22.38
N GLY A 248 -1.92 -3.62 -22.81
CA GLY A 248 -1.92 -3.97 -24.23
C GLY A 248 -2.34 -5.41 -24.52
N ILE A 249 -1.52 -6.15 -25.27
CA ILE A 249 -1.86 -7.54 -25.62
C ILE A 249 -1.29 -8.43 -24.53
N GLY A 250 -2.16 -9.14 -23.80
CA GLY A 250 -1.80 -9.99 -22.66
C GLY A 250 -2.27 -9.41 -21.34
N ASP A 251 -2.19 -10.22 -20.28
CA ASP A 251 -2.46 -9.79 -18.91
C ASP A 251 -1.35 -8.87 -18.39
N ASP A 252 -1.75 -7.69 -17.93
CA ASP A 252 -0.98 -6.70 -17.20
C ASP A 252 -1.62 -6.49 -15.83
N ARG A 253 -0.87 -6.74 -14.76
CA ARG A 253 -1.36 -6.74 -13.38
C ARG A 253 -0.62 -5.75 -12.53
N ALA A 254 -1.37 -4.90 -11.83
CA ALA A 254 -0.82 -4.03 -10.80
C ALA A 254 -0.46 -4.84 -9.55
N SER A 255 0.54 -4.37 -8.81
CA SER A 255 0.88 -4.86 -7.47
C SER A 255 0.69 -3.73 -6.48
N GLY A 256 1.75 -3.12 -5.96
CA GLY A 256 1.65 -1.99 -5.03
C GLY A 256 1.83 -0.63 -5.69
N VAL A 257 1.43 0.41 -4.95
CA VAL A 257 1.73 1.82 -5.24
C VAL A 257 2.32 2.48 -4.00
N VAL A 258 3.24 3.41 -4.19
CA VAL A 258 3.70 4.32 -3.13
C VAL A 258 3.80 5.74 -3.67
N VAL A 259 3.55 6.71 -2.82
CA VAL A 259 3.60 8.14 -3.10
C VAL A 259 4.63 8.78 -2.17
N ASP A 260 5.60 9.49 -2.74
CA ASP A 260 6.56 10.21 -1.91
C ASP A 260 6.01 11.54 -1.38
N SER A 261 6.74 12.16 -0.46
CA SER A 261 6.35 13.44 0.15
C SER A 261 6.27 14.62 -0.84
N TYR A 262 6.73 14.45 -2.08
CA TYR A 262 6.64 15.43 -3.14
C TYR A 262 5.48 15.16 -4.11
N GLY A 263 4.69 14.11 -3.87
CA GLY A 263 3.57 13.68 -4.71
C GLY A 263 3.98 12.86 -5.93
N ASN A 264 5.21 12.33 -5.97
CA ASN A 264 5.58 11.41 -7.05
C ASN A 264 5.02 10.02 -6.77
N ILE A 265 4.37 9.44 -7.77
CA ILE A 265 3.68 8.16 -7.68
C ILE A 265 4.53 7.06 -8.31
N TRP A 266 4.76 5.97 -7.57
CA TRP A 266 5.52 4.81 -8.01
C TRP A 266 4.61 3.58 -7.96
N GLN A 267 4.20 3.09 -9.14
CA GLN A 267 3.39 1.88 -9.27
C GLN A 267 4.26 0.73 -9.78
N THR A 268 4.04 -0.46 -9.23
CA THR A 268 4.69 -1.71 -9.65
C THR A 268 3.68 -2.69 -10.22
N GLY A 269 4.16 -3.67 -10.98
CA GLY A 269 3.30 -4.71 -11.55
C GLY A 269 4.04 -5.67 -12.46
N THR A 270 3.30 -6.61 -13.03
CA THR A 270 3.79 -7.57 -14.02
C THR A 270 3.05 -7.38 -15.33
N THR A 271 3.78 -7.46 -16.43
CA THR A 271 3.20 -7.34 -17.76
C THR A 271 3.46 -8.59 -18.58
N SER A 272 2.53 -8.96 -19.43
CA SER A 272 2.72 -10.02 -20.42
C SER A 272 2.49 -9.47 -21.82
N GLY A 273 3.32 -9.87 -22.77
CA GLY A 273 3.23 -9.35 -24.13
C GLY A 273 3.57 -7.85 -24.24
N THR A 274 2.65 -7.04 -24.76
CA THR A 274 2.92 -5.62 -25.04
C THR A 274 2.31 -4.73 -23.97
N PHE A 275 3.11 -3.90 -23.31
CA PHE A 275 2.61 -2.90 -22.37
C PHE A 275 2.71 -1.50 -22.97
N SER A 276 1.61 -0.75 -22.99
CA SER A 276 1.59 0.65 -23.42
C SER A 276 0.94 1.56 -22.39
N GLY A 277 1.62 2.67 -22.08
CA GLY A 277 1.12 3.68 -21.14
C GLY A 277 1.76 5.03 -21.41
N ASN A 278 0.98 6.12 -21.31
CA ASN A 278 1.44 7.51 -21.49
C ASN A 278 2.27 7.72 -22.79
N GLY A 279 1.86 7.08 -23.89
CA GLY A 279 2.51 7.20 -25.19
C GLY A 279 3.84 6.44 -25.34
N LYS A 280 4.22 5.60 -24.37
CA LYS A 280 5.36 4.69 -24.46
C LYS A 280 4.88 3.25 -24.60
N THR A 281 5.59 2.43 -25.36
CA THR A 281 5.28 1.01 -25.59
C THR A 281 6.51 0.15 -25.31
N HIS A 282 6.30 -0.94 -24.57
CA HIS A 282 7.30 -1.93 -24.20
C HIS A 282 6.82 -3.33 -24.62
N GLN A 283 7.77 -4.19 -25.00
CA GLN A 283 7.50 -5.58 -25.36
C GLN A 283 8.19 -6.48 -24.33
N ALA A 284 7.43 -7.31 -23.64
CA ALA A 284 7.96 -8.40 -22.85
C ALA A 284 8.67 -9.36 -23.81
N GLN A 285 9.99 -9.45 -23.72
CA GLN A 285 10.75 -10.44 -24.47
C GLN A 285 10.44 -11.81 -23.86
N PRO A 286 9.84 -12.75 -24.60
CA PRO A 286 9.77 -14.12 -24.11
C PRO A 286 11.21 -14.57 -23.93
N GLY A 287 11.59 -14.88 -22.70
CA GLY A 287 12.88 -15.48 -22.44
C GLY A 287 13.00 -16.75 -23.27
N ARG A 288 13.72 -16.69 -24.39
CA ARG A 288 14.42 -17.88 -24.87
C ARG A 288 15.46 -18.18 -23.80
N HIS A 289 15.04 -18.89 -22.76
CA HIS A 289 15.93 -19.82 -22.10
C HIS A 289 16.25 -20.91 -23.14
N ASN A 290 17.10 -20.57 -24.11
CA ASN A 290 18.05 -21.57 -24.54
C ASN A 290 18.82 -21.90 -23.27
N PRO A 291 18.82 -23.16 -22.78
CA PRO A 291 19.80 -23.52 -21.77
C PRO A 291 21.15 -23.07 -22.33
N CYS A 292 21.88 -22.27 -21.56
CA CYS A 292 23.27 -21.99 -21.89
C CYS A 292 23.96 -23.35 -21.95
N GLU A 293 24.15 -23.90 -23.15
CA GLU A 293 25.23 -24.84 -23.37
C GLU A 293 26.49 -24.07 -22.99
N VAL A 294 27.13 -24.53 -21.92
CA VAL A 294 28.43 -24.04 -21.50
C VAL A 294 29.42 -24.52 -22.55
N GLU A 295 29.48 -23.85 -23.69
CA GLU A 295 30.70 -23.87 -24.49
C GLU A 295 31.73 -23.02 -23.76
N SER A 296 32.80 -23.70 -23.39
CA SER A 296 33.97 -23.20 -22.69
C SER A 296 34.37 -21.78 -23.13
N GLY A 297 34.25 -20.81 -22.23
CA GLY A 297 35.28 -19.79 -22.07
C GLY A 297 35.00 -18.34 -22.45
N ARG A 298 33.75 -17.81 -22.40
CA ARG A 298 33.55 -16.33 -22.44
C ARG A 298 32.50 -15.83 -21.45
N SER A 299 32.88 -14.76 -20.73
CA SER A 299 32.15 -14.04 -19.69
C SER A 299 30.75 -13.59 -20.15
N CYS A 300 29.72 -13.90 -19.35
CA CYS A 300 28.36 -13.39 -19.53
C CYS A 300 28.24 -12.01 -18.88
N SER A 301 28.39 -10.95 -19.68
CA SER A 301 28.11 -9.58 -19.27
C SER A 301 26.81 -9.12 -19.91
N LYS A 302 25.68 -9.23 -19.19
CA LYS A 302 24.49 -8.35 -19.27
C LYS A 302 23.38 -8.87 -18.35
N CYS A 303 23.44 -8.48 -17.09
CA CYS A 303 22.23 -8.26 -16.28
C CYS A 303 21.96 -6.75 -16.35
N GLN A 304 20.93 -6.35 -17.08
CA GLN A 304 20.46 -4.97 -17.04
C GLN A 304 19.43 -4.90 -15.90
N ARG A 305 19.84 -4.37 -14.75
CA ARG A 305 18.94 -3.92 -13.68
C ARG A 305 18.10 -2.77 -14.21
N ILE A 306 16.80 -2.72 -13.91
CA ILE A 306 16.02 -1.50 -14.12
C ILE A 306 15.19 -1.23 -12.85
N CYS A 307 15.41 -0.03 -12.33
CA CYS A 307 14.66 0.68 -11.29
C CYS A 307 13.39 1.32 -11.86
#